data_AF-A0A2M8FH81-F1
#
_entry.id   AF-A0A2M8FH81-F1
#
_cell.length_a   1.000
_cell.length_b   1.000
_cell.length_c   1.000
_cell.angle_alpha   90.00
_cell.angle_beta   90.00
_cell.angle_gamma   90.00
#
_symmetry.space_group_name_H-M   'P 1'
#
loop_
_entity.id
_entity.type
_entity.pdbx_description
1 polymer ?
#
loop_
_entity_poly.entity_id
_entity_poly.type
_entity_poly.pdbx_seq_one_letter_code
_entity_poly.pdbx_strand_id
1 'polypeptide(L)'
;MSDEKVNQKSIEELENQEWMYSLDYVLQHGGPKRVIEILQQLQIRAQKAGVELPFTANTPYINSIPREKQPPYPGDREIERRIKSLIRWNAMAMVVRANKGDAGVGGHISTYASAA
;
A
#
# COMPACT_ATOMS: atom_id res chain seq x y z
N MET A 1 -21.48 -35.39 1.55
CA MET A 1 -20.31 -34.79 0.88
C MET A 1 -20.33 -33.25 0.88
N SER A 2 -21.50 -32.58 0.87
CA SER A 2 -21.58 -31.12 1.06
C SER A 2 -21.29 -30.70 2.50
N ASP A 3 -21.88 -31.38 3.48
CA ASP A 3 -21.82 -30.99 4.90
C ASP A 3 -20.42 -31.19 5.51
N GLU A 4 -19.70 -32.20 5.03
CA GLU A 4 -18.32 -32.50 5.47
C GLU A 4 -17.32 -31.42 5.02
N LYS A 5 -17.49 -30.90 3.80
CA LYS A 5 -16.68 -29.78 3.28
C LYS A 5 -17.00 -28.46 3.98
N VAL A 6 -18.27 -28.23 4.34
CA VAL A 6 -18.68 -27.05 5.12
C VAL A 6 -18.07 -27.11 6.52
N ASN A 7 -18.05 -28.29 7.15
CA ASN A 7 -17.43 -28.48 8.46
C ASN A 7 -15.92 -28.23 8.42
N GLN A 8 -15.21 -28.77 7.43
CA GLN A 8 -13.76 -28.58 7.30
C GLN A 8 -13.38 -27.11 7.07
N LYS A 9 -14.12 -26.38 6.22
CA LYS A 9 -13.91 -24.95 6.02
C LYS A 9 -14.13 -24.14 7.30
N SER A 10 -15.13 -24.50 8.10
CA SER A 10 -15.38 -23.82 9.38
C SER A 10 -14.27 -24.04 10.40
N ILE A 11 -13.64 -25.21 10.39
CA ILE A 11 -12.48 -25.52 11.25
C ILE A 11 -11.27 -24.69 10.81
N GLU A 12 -10.99 -24.63 9.50
CA GLU A 12 -9.89 -23.80 8.97
C GLU A 12 -10.08 -22.31 9.28
N GLU A 13 -11.32 -21.81 9.23
CA GLU A 13 -11.64 -20.44 9.63
C GLU A 13 -11.40 -20.20 11.12
N LEU A 14 -11.76 -21.16 11.98
CA LEU A 14 -11.51 -21.09 13.42
C LEU A 14 -10.00 -21.10 13.74
N GLU A 15 -9.24 -22.03 13.13
CA GLU A 15 -7.79 -22.10 13.29
C GLU A 15 -7.13 -20.79 12.87
N ASN A 16 -7.53 -20.23 11.71
CA ASN A 16 -7.02 -18.95 11.25
C ASN A 16 -7.27 -17.84 12.29
N GLN A 17 -8.47 -17.79 12.88
CA GLN A 17 -8.78 -16.81 13.92
C GLN A 17 -7.89 -17.00 15.16
N GLU A 18 -7.72 -18.23 15.64
CA GLU A 18 -6.85 -18.53 16.80
C GLU A 18 -5.39 -18.11 16.56
N TRP A 19 -4.87 -18.36 15.36
CA TRP A 19 -3.53 -17.92 14.97
C TRP A 19 -3.41 -16.39 14.89
N MET A 20 -4.43 -15.70 14.37
CA MET A 20 -4.46 -14.24 14.35
C MET A 20 -4.50 -13.66 15.77
N TYR A 21 -5.35 -14.20 16.65
CA TYR A 21 -5.39 -13.81 18.05
C TYR A 21 -4.06 -14.05 18.77
N SER A 22 -3.39 -15.15 18.48
CA SER A 22 -2.07 -15.46 19.04
C SER A 22 -1.01 -14.46 18.59
N LEU A 23 -1.03 -14.06 17.32
CA LEU A 23 -0.14 -13.03 16.79
C LEU A 23 -0.41 -11.67 17.44
N ASP A 24 -1.67 -11.27 17.57
CA ASP A 24 -2.08 -10.04 18.24
C ASP A 24 -1.66 -10.02 19.71
N TYR A 25 -1.81 -11.14 20.42
CA TYR A 25 -1.36 -11.28 21.80
C TYR A 25 0.14 -11.05 21.92
N VAL A 26 0.95 -11.67 21.05
CA VAL A 26 2.41 -11.48 21.02
C VAL A 26 2.77 -10.04 20.67
N LEU A 27 2.06 -9.43 19.71
CA LEU A 27 2.30 -8.04 19.33
C LEU A 27 2.04 -7.07 20.49
N GLN A 28 0.95 -7.27 21.23
CA GLN A 28 0.57 -6.43 22.36
C GLN A 28 1.52 -6.58 23.56
N HIS A 29 1.93 -7.79 23.90
CA HIS A 29 2.73 -8.05 25.10
C HIS A 29 4.24 -8.07 24.86
N GLY A 30 4.69 -8.51 23.68
CA GLY A 30 6.11 -8.66 23.32
C GLY A 30 6.61 -7.62 22.31
N GLY A 31 5.70 -6.86 21.68
CA GLY A 31 6.04 -5.82 20.71
C GLY A 31 6.51 -6.34 19.35
N PRO A 32 6.79 -5.42 18.40
CA PRO A 32 7.07 -5.76 17.01
C PRO A 32 8.30 -6.65 16.81
N LYS A 33 9.37 -6.43 17.60
CA LYS A 33 10.61 -7.23 17.51
C LYS A 33 10.34 -8.70 17.81
N ARG A 34 9.50 -8.97 18.83
CA ARG A 34 9.15 -10.34 19.22
C ARG A 34 8.32 -11.05 18.16
N VAL A 35 7.40 -10.32 17.51
CA VAL A 35 6.61 -10.86 16.39
C VAL A 35 7.52 -11.29 15.24
N ILE A 36 8.50 -10.45 14.87
CA ILE A 36 9.48 -10.78 13.81
C ILE A 36 10.23 -12.06 14.15
N GLU A 37 10.73 -12.19 15.38
CA GLU A 37 11.45 -13.40 15.83
C GLU A 37 10.58 -14.66 15.71
N ILE A 38 9.33 -14.62 16.17
CA ILE A 38 8.43 -15.78 16.12
C ILE A 38 8.08 -16.14 14.68
N LEU A 39 7.77 -15.16 13.82
CA LEU A 39 7.47 -15.42 12.41
C LEU A 39 8.66 -16.05 11.67
N GLN A 40 9.88 -15.61 11.96
CA GLN A 40 11.10 -16.24 11.42
C GLN A 40 11.25 -17.69 11.91
N GLN A 41 11.02 -17.96 13.20
CA GLN A 41 11.09 -19.31 13.74
C GLN A 41 10.04 -20.24 13.13
N LEU A 42 8.81 -19.75 12.93
CA LEU A 42 7.73 -20.50 12.27
C LEU A 42 8.08 -20.79 10.81
N GLN A 43 8.59 -19.80 10.08
CA GLN A 43 9.06 -19.98 8.70
C GLN A 43 10.16 -21.05 8.60
N ILE A 44 11.18 -21.00 9.47
CA ILE A 44 12.26 -21.99 9.50
C ILE A 44 11.71 -23.39 9.81
N ARG A 45 10.75 -23.49 10.75
CA ARG A 45 10.14 -24.78 11.11
C ARG A 45 9.32 -25.36 9.96
N ALA A 46 8.55 -24.53 9.26
CA ALA A 46 7.78 -24.94 8.08
C ALA A 46 8.70 -25.44 6.95
N GLN A 47 9.77 -24.70 6.65
CA GLN A 47 10.77 -25.12 5.66
C GLN A 47 11.44 -26.45 6.03
N LYS A 48 11.81 -26.64 7.32
CA LYS A 48 12.35 -27.92 7.81
C LYS A 48 11.37 -29.09 7.68
N ALA A 49 10.06 -28.81 7.70
CA ALA A 49 9.01 -29.80 7.46
C ALA A 49 8.73 -30.03 5.95
N GLY A 50 9.51 -29.41 5.05
CA GLY A 50 9.35 -29.54 3.59
C GLY A 50 8.28 -28.62 2.99
N VAL A 51 7.75 -27.67 3.75
CA VAL A 51 6.79 -26.69 3.24
C VAL A 51 7.53 -25.57 2.51
N GLU A 52 7.33 -25.46 1.20
CA GLU A 52 7.83 -24.34 0.41
C GLU A 52 6.95 -23.11 0.64
N LEU A 53 7.50 -22.10 1.31
CA LEU A 53 6.86 -20.80 1.47
C LEU A 53 7.24 -19.91 0.28
N PRO A 54 6.28 -19.47 -0.56
CA PRO A 54 6.59 -18.57 -1.66
C PRO A 54 7.13 -17.26 -1.10
N PHE A 55 8.30 -16.84 -1.58
CA PHE A 55 8.78 -15.50 -1.30
C PHE A 55 7.88 -14.50 -2.02
N THR A 56 7.04 -13.79 -1.28
CA THR A 56 6.23 -12.72 -1.86
C THR A 56 6.98 -11.40 -1.68
N ALA A 57 7.49 -10.84 -2.78
CA ALA A 57 8.02 -9.47 -2.79
C ALA A 57 6.92 -8.40 -2.60
N ASN A 58 5.66 -8.82 -2.54
CA ASN A 58 4.51 -7.95 -2.39
C ASN A 58 4.29 -7.60 -0.92
N THR A 59 4.50 -6.33 -0.59
CA THR A 59 4.03 -5.75 0.67
C THR A 59 2.54 -5.42 0.56
N PRO A 60 1.81 -5.25 1.68
CA PRO A 60 0.44 -4.74 1.65
C PRO A 60 0.33 -3.45 0.83
N TYR A 61 -0.81 -3.27 0.15
CA TYR A 61 -1.07 -2.08 -0.69
C TYR A 61 -1.43 -0.85 0.17
N ILE A 62 -0.45 -0.42 0.98
CA ILE A 62 -0.50 0.72 1.89
C ILE A 62 0.78 1.54 1.77
N ASN A 63 0.77 2.76 2.30
CA ASN A 63 1.97 3.60 2.34
C ASN A 63 3.08 2.92 3.18
N SER A 64 4.28 2.80 2.61
CA SER A 64 5.42 2.17 3.29
C SER A 64 5.88 2.96 4.53
N ILE A 65 5.63 4.28 4.57
CA ILE A 65 5.93 5.14 5.73
C ILE A 65 4.63 5.43 6.48
N PRO A 66 4.49 4.97 7.73
CA PRO A 66 3.32 5.23 8.55
C PRO A 66 3.30 6.69 9.03
N ARG A 67 2.11 7.19 9.41
CA ARG A 67 1.91 8.61 9.79
C ARG A 67 2.78 9.05 10.96
N GLU A 68 3.01 8.16 11.92
CA GLU A 68 3.80 8.42 13.13
C GLU A 68 5.30 8.58 12.83
N LYS A 69 5.76 8.02 11.70
CA LYS A 69 7.14 8.16 11.21
C LYS A 69 7.28 9.23 10.11
N GLN A 70 6.18 9.87 9.73
CA GLN A 70 6.20 10.91 8.71
C GLN A 70 6.85 12.18 9.28
N PRO A 71 7.92 12.70 8.67
CA PRO A 71 8.54 13.93 9.15
C PRO A 71 7.60 15.13 8.95
N PRO A 72 7.77 16.21 9.75
CA PRO A 72 7.06 17.45 9.52
C PRO A 72 7.41 18.00 8.12
N TYR A 73 6.40 18.54 7.43
CA TYR A 73 6.61 19.11 6.11
C TYR A 73 7.39 20.43 6.23
N PRO A 74 8.48 20.64 5.47
CA PRO A 74 9.36 21.79 5.67
C PRO A 74 8.85 23.09 5.03
N GLY A 75 7.90 23.01 4.10
CA GLY A 75 7.43 24.15 3.30
C GLY A 75 6.08 24.73 3.72
N ASP A 76 5.71 25.83 3.08
CA ASP A 76 4.38 26.43 3.20
C ASP A 76 3.42 25.83 2.16
N ARG A 77 2.52 24.97 2.63
CA ARG A 77 1.58 24.25 1.77
C ARG A 77 0.55 25.15 1.10
N GLU A 78 0.24 26.31 1.67
CA GLU A 78 -0.72 27.25 1.10
C GLU A 78 -0.09 27.97 -0.11
N ILE A 79 1.12 28.49 0.08
CA ILE A 79 1.88 29.15 -0.98
C ILE A 79 2.18 28.15 -2.11
N GLU A 80 2.67 26.95 -1.79
CA GLU A 80 2.96 25.92 -2.77
C GLU A 80 1.71 25.50 -3.55
N ARG A 81 0.56 25.36 -2.89
CA ARG A 81 -0.71 25.06 -3.55
C ARG A 81 -1.09 26.16 -4.53
N ARG A 82 -0.95 27.42 -4.13
CA ARG A 82 -1.24 28.57 -5.01
C ARG A 82 -0.33 28.57 -6.25
N ILE A 83 0.98 28.38 -6.05
CA ILE A 83 1.96 28.31 -7.15
C ILE A 83 1.63 27.14 -8.08
N LYS A 84 1.42 25.95 -7.53
CA LYS A 84 1.03 24.74 -8.28
C LYS A 84 -0.24 24.95 -9.12
N SER A 85 -1.26 25.59 -8.56
CA SER A 85 -2.49 25.91 -9.29
C SER A 85 -2.26 26.87 -10.46
N LEU A 86 -1.44 27.89 -10.30
CA LEU A 86 -1.08 28.82 -11.38
C LEU A 86 -0.30 28.11 -12.50
N ILE A 87 0.65 27.24 -12.15
CA ILE A 87 1.42 26.47 -13.13
C ILE A 87 0.49 25.54 -13.92
N ARG A 88 -0.41 24.83 -13.24
CA ARG A 88 -1.41 23.96 -13.89
C ARG A 88 -2.33 24.73 -14.84
N TRP A 89 -2.78 25.92 -14.44
CA TRP A 89 -3.58 26.80 -15.31
C TRP A 89 -2.78 27.18 -16.56
N ASN A 90 -1.55 27.67 -16.38
CA ASN A 90 -0.69 28.11 -17.48
C ASN A 90 -0.39 26.97 -18.47
N ALA A 91 -0.09 25.77 -17.95
CA ALA A 91 0.12 24.58 -18.78
C ALA A 91 -1.09 24.26 -19.65
N MET A 92 -2.28 24.20 -19.05
CA MET A 92 -3.53 23.98 -19.78
C MET A 92 -3.76 25.06 -20.85
N ALA A 93 -3.58 26.33 -20.49
CA ALA A 93 -3.87 27.43 -21.39
C ALA A 93 -2.91 27.52 -22.58
N MET A 94 -1.63 27.17 -22.40
CA MET A 94 -0.68 27.06 -23.52
C MET A 94 -1.16 26.02 -24.53
N VAL A 95 -1.58 24.83 -24.07
CA VAL A 95 -2.08 23.76 -24.94
C VAL A 95 -3.38 24.17 -25.63
N VAL A 96 -4.34 24.74 -24.89
CA VAL A 96 -5.61 25.22 -25.47
C VAL A 96 -5.38 26.33 -26.49
N ARG A 97 -4.49 27.28 -26.20
CA ARG A 97 -4.15 28.37 -27.12
C ARG A 97 -3.51 27.84 -28.40
N ALA A 98 -2.58 26.90 -28.31
CA ALA A 98 -1.95 26.29 -29.48
C ALA A 98 -2.98 25.58 -30.36
N ASN A 99 -3.88 24.78 -29.76
CA ASN A 99 -4.93 24.07 -30.50
C ASN A 99 -6.02 24.99 -31.08
N LYS A 100 -6.17 26.22 -30.57
CA LYS A 100 -7.03 27.24 -31.19
C LYS A 100 -6.40 27.89 -32.43
N GLY A 101 -5.07 27.99 -32.48
CA GLY A 101 -4.34 28.68 -33.56
C GLY A 101 -4.03 27.77 -34.75
N ASP A 102 -3.67 26.52 -34.48
CA ASP A 102 -3.42 25.49 -35.51
C ASP A 102 -4.10 24.18 -35.12
N ALA A 103 -5.00 23.70 -35.98
CA ALA A 103 -5.64 22.42 -35.79
C ALA A 103 -4.62 21.29 -35.99
N GLY A 104 -4.46 20.41 -35.00
CA GLY A 104 -3.59 19.23 -35.09
C GLY A 104 -2.29 19.27 -34.28
N VAL A 105 -2.00 20.37 -33.56
CA VAL A 105 -0.82 20.45 -32.67
C VAL A 105 -0.92 19.46 -31.49
N GLY A 106 -2.11 19.26 -30.92
CA GLY A 106 -2.35 18.31 -29.83
C GLY A 106 -1.82 18.78 -28.46
N GLY A 107 -1.63 17.85 -27.52
CA GLY A 107 -1.04 18.10 -26.19
C GLY A 107 -1.71 17.35 -25.04
N HIS A 108 -0.93 16.68 -24.18
CA HIS A 108 -1.42 15.87 -23.07
C HIS A 108 -1.58 16.67 -21.76
N ILE A 109 -2.75 17.29 -21.57
CA ILE A 109 -3.08 18.03 -20.33
C ILE A 109 -3.24 17.05 -19.15
N SER A 110 -3.83 15.89 -19.39
CA SER A 110 -4.15 14.90 -18.35
C SER A 110 -2.91 14.31 -17.68
N THR A 111 -1.85 14.04 -18.44
CA THR A 111 -0.58 13.50 -17.93
C THR A 111 0.11 14.47 -16.97
N TYR A 112 0.14 15.76 -17.31
CA TYR A 112 0.70 16.75 -16.40
C TYR A 112 -0.17 16.94 -15.15
N ALA A 113 -1.49 16.98 -15.32
CA ALA A 113 -2.44 17.18 -14.22
C ALA A 113 -2.43 16.04 -13.18
N SER A 114 -2.13 14.79 -13.59
CA SER A 114 -2.04 13.65 -12.66
C SER A 114 -0.77 13.64 -11.82
N ALA A 115 0.34 14.18 -12.33
CA ALA A 115 1.64 14.19 -11.66
C ALA A 115 1.96 15.49 -10.90
N ALA A 116 1.34 16.61 -11.27
CA ALA A 116 1.60 17.94 -10.69
C ALA A 116 1.00 18.15 -9.30
#